data_AF-A0A7X7ZQ06-F1
#
_entry.id   AF-A0A7X7ZQ06-F1
#
_cell.length_a   1.000
_cell.length_b   1.000
_cell.length_c   1.000
_cell.angle_alpha   90.00
_cell.angle_beta   90.00
_cell.angle_gamma   90.00
#
_symmetry.space_group_name_H-M   'P 1'
#
loop_
_entity.id
_entity.type
_entity.pdbx_description
1 polymer ?
#
loop_
_entity_poly.entity_id
_entity_poly.type
_entity_poly.pdbx_seq_one_letter_code
_entity_poly.pdbx_strand_id
1 'polypeptide(L)'
;MTSEGRVAPQKWEVWHARFDFDRHGYKYRPVIIVGVRDDGSLAMMVTSSTNKLHLEHDYLLQDWQQAGIDKPSIARADRIAEIPASYLGSAGRIGELSERDRAAISVILNEVVGEA
;
A
#
# COMPACT_ATOMS: atom_id res chain seq x y z
N MET A 1 -30.71 -2.40 12.29
CA MET A 1 -29.66 -1.58 11.63
C MET A 1 -28.37 -2.33 11.78
N THR A 2 -28.00 -3.13 10.77
CA THR A 2 -26.72 -3.85 10.75
C THR A 2 -25.64 -2.81 10.53
N SER A 3 -24.89 -2.50 11.58
CA SER A 3 -23.59 -1.85 11.48
C SER A 3 -22.73 -2.74 10.58
N GLU A 4 -22.54 -2.35 9.33
CA GLU A 4 -21.46 -2.92 8.51
C GLU A 4 -20.17 -2.60 9.26
N GLY A 5 -19.66 -3.59 9.99
CA GLY A 5 -18.43 -3.47 10.77
C GLY A 5 -17.33 -3.13 9.79
N ARG A 6 -16.90 -1.87 9.80
CA ARG A 6 -15.76 -1.41 9.00
C ARG A 6 -14.54 -2.13 9.56
N VAL A 7 -14.14 -3.23 8.93
CA VAL A 7 -12.99 -4.04 9.36
C VAL A 7 -11.77 -3.13 9.36
N ALA A 8 -11.11 -3.04 10.50
CA ALA A 8 -9.88 -2.27 10.62
C ALA A 8 -8.81 -2.88 9.71
N PRO A 9 -8.08 -2.08 8.93
CA PRO A 9 -7.04 -2.57 8.05
C PRO A 9 -5.96 -3.31 8.86
N GLN A 10 -5.41 -4.37 8.27
CA GLN A 10 -4.32 -5.15 8.84
C GLN A 10 -3.02 -4.97 8.05
N LYS A 11 -1.90 -5.15 8.74
CA LYS A 11 -0.58 -5.12 8.09
C LYS A 11 -0.52 -6.17 6.97
N TRP A 12 0.08 -5.79 5.85
CA TRP A 12 0.23 -6.53 4.60
C TRP A 12 -1.00 -6.67 3.72
N GLU A 13 -2.14 -6.12 4.15
CA GLU A 13 -3.30 -5.99 3.28
C GLU A 13 -3.06 -4.93 2.21
N VAL A 14 -3.69 -5.15 1.06
CA VAL A 14 -3.71 -4.21 -0.06
C VAL A 14 -5.09 -3.58 -0.14
N TRP A 15 -5.12 -2.26 -0.20
CA TRP A 15 -6.34 -1.47 -0.18
C TRP A 15 -6.35 -0.42 -1.30
N HIS A 16 -7.54 -0.02 -1.74
CA HIS A 16 -7.70 1.19 -2.54
C HIS A 16 -7.70 2.42 -1.63
N ALA A 17 -6.66 3.25 -1.72
CA ALA A 17 -6.60 4.54 -1.02
C ALA A 17 -6.83 5.71 -1.98
N ARG A 18 -7.55 6.73 -1.51
CA ARG A 18 -7.76 7.97 -2.22
C ARG A 18 -6.47 8.81 -2.18
N PHE A 19 -5.98 9.21 -3.35
CA PHE A 19 -4.93 10.22 -3.48
C PHE A 19 -5.49 11.44 -4.18
N ASP A 20 -5.51 12.57 -3.47
CA ASP A 20 -5.89 13.87 -4.04
C ASP A 20 -4.71 14.42 -4.87
N PHE A 21 -4.97 14.77 -6.13
CA PHE A 21 -4.03 15.50 -6.96
C PHE A 21 -4.52 16.95 -7.04
N ASP A 22 -3.68 17.90 -6.61
CA ASP A 22 -3.99 19.32 -6.35
C ASP A 22 -4.84 20.05 -7.42
N ARG A 23 -4.88 19.56 -8.68
CA ARG A 23 -5.63 20.21 -9.78
C ARG A 23 -6.42 19.28 -10.71
N HIS A 24 -6.41 17.96 -10.48
CA HIS A 24 -7.00 16.98 -11.40
C HIS A 24 -8.02 16.02 -10.74
N GLY A 25 -8.48 16.34 -9.54
CA GLY A 25 -9.36 15.47 -8.75
C GLY A 25 -8.57 14.39 -8.01
N TYR A 26 -9.27 13.37 -7.54
CA TYR A 26 -8.65 12.25 -6.83
C TYR A 26 -8.59 11.00 -7.70
N LYS A 27 -7.58 10.16 -7.47
CA LYS A 27 -7.54 8.80 -8.01
C LYS A 27 -7.38 7.81 -6.87
N TYR A 28 -8.13 6.72 -6.94
CA TYR A 28 -7.86 5.57 -6.08
C TYR A 28 -6.64 4.83 -6.60
N ARG A 29 -5.72 4.51 -5.71
CA ARG A 29 -4.51 3.75 -6.01
C ARG A 29 -4.38 2.61 -5.02
N PRO A 30 -3.86 1.46 -5.44
CA PRO A 30 -3.50 0.41 -4.50
C PRO A 30 -2.42 0.93 -3.55
N VAL A 31 -2.57 0.59 -2.28
CA VAL A 31 -1.56 0.81 -1.23
C VAL A 31 -1.42 -0.46 -0.41
N ILE A 32 -0.24 -0.67 0.15
CA ILE A 32 0.03 -1.76 1.09
C ILE A 32 0.05 -1.18 2.50
N ILE A 33 -0.72 -1.76 3.41
CA ILE A 33 -0.72 -1.36 4.82
C ILE A 33 0.53 -1.93 5.47
N VAL A 34 1.42 -1.06 5.94
CA VAL A 34 2.69 -1.45 6.61
C VAL A 34 2.66 -1.20 8.11
N GLY A 35 1.64 -0.48 8.60
CA GLY A 35 1.36 -0.28 10.02
C GLY A 35 -0.05 0.23 10.25
N VAL A 36 -0.58 -0.01 11.45
CA VAL A 36 -1.93 0.41 11.86
C VAL A 36 -1.80 1.38 13.04
N ARG A 37 -2.62 2.43 13.06
CA ARG A 37 -2.71 3.45 14.11
C ARG A 37 -4.16 3.57 14.57
N ASP A 38 -4.41 4.22 15.70
CA ASP A 38 -5.75 4.35 16.28
C ASP A 38 -6.72 5.13 15.37
N ASP A 39 -6.22 6.13 14.63
CA ASP A 39 -6.99 7.01 13.74
C ASP A 39 -6.67 6.84 12.24
N GLY A 40 -5.79 5.89 11.90
CA GLY A 40 -5.28 5.78 10.55
C GLY A 40 -4.40 4.56 10.29
N SER A 41 -3.61 4.65 9.23
CA SER A 41 -2.71 3.57 8.81
C SER A 41 -1.47 4.13 8.13
N LEU A 42 -0.35 3.44 8.30
CA LEU A 42 0.84 3.66 7.49
C LEU A 42 0.66 2.88 6.18
N ALA A 43 0.54 3.61 5.09
CA ALA A 43 0.29 3.08 3.76
C ALA A 43 1.51 3.32 2.87
N MET A 44 2.06 2.21 2.36
CA MET A 44 3.12 2.23 1.36
C MET A 44 2.51 2.33 -0.04
N MET A 45 3.02 3.27 -0.84
CA MET A 45 2.50 3.51 -2.18
C MET A 45 2.85 2.37 -3.14
N VAL A 46 1.89 1.99 -3.99
CA VAL A 46 2.11 1.06 -5.11
C VAL A 46 1.95 1.81 -6.43
N THR A 47 2.95 1.66 -7.31
CA THR A 47 2.93 2.22 -8.67
C THR A 47 3.09 1.12 -9.71
N SER A 48 2.63 1.34 -10.94
CA SER A 48 2.88 0.39 -12.02
C SER A 48 4.38 0.31 -12.34
N SER A 49 4.89 -0.88 -12.65
CA SER A 49 6.30 -1.11 -13.00
C SER A 49 6.70 -0.55 -14.37
N THR A 50 5.75 -0.05 -15.15
CA THR A 50 6.03 0.70 -16.38
C THR A 50 6.67 2.06 -16.11
N ASN A 51 6.70 2.51 -14.85
CA ASN A 51 7.41 3.70 -14.44
C ASN A 51 8.92 3.40 -14.42
N LYS A 52 9.69 4.04 -15.31
CA LYS A 52 11.14 3.81 -15.50
C LYS A 52 12.02 4.31 -14.34
N LEU A 53 11.41 4.89 -13.30
CA LEU A 53 12.10 5.40 -12.12
C LEU A 53 12.19 4.27 -11.10
N HIS A 54 13.30 3.53 -11.14
CA HIS A 54 13.69 2.64 -10.05
C HIS A 54 14.47 3.46 -9.03
N LEU A 55 13.92 3.61 -7.83
CA LEU A 55 14.69 4.09 -6.68
C LEU A 55 15.32 2.91 -5.93
N GLU A 56 16.27 3.22 -5.06
CA GLU A 56 17.03 2.26 -4.25
C GLU A 56 16.14 1.31 -3.43
N HIS A 57 15.03 1.83 -2.90
CA HIS A 57 14.09 1.09 -2.04
C HIS A 57 12.81 0.65 -2.78
N ASP A 58 12.86 0.59 -4.11
CA ASP A 58 11.74 0.12 -4.93
C ASP A 58 11.77 -1.41 -5.03
N TYR A 59 10.67 -2.05 -4.64
CA TYR A 59 10.52 -3.49 -4.75
C TYR A 59 9.50 -3.86 -5.83
N LEU A 60 9.93 -4.62 -6.84
CA LEU A 60 9.02 -5.19 -7.83
C LEU A 60 8.22 -6.34 -7.20
N LEU A 61 6.91 -6.16 -7.05
CA LEU A 61 6.01 -7.20 -6.51
C LEU A 61 6.04 -8.43 -7.43
N GLN A 62 6.47 -9.56 -6.88
CA GLN A 62 6.56 -10.80 -7.64
C GLN A 62 5.18 -11.43 -7.81
N ASP A 63 4.36 -11.38 -6.76
CA ASP A 63 3.05 -12.03 -6.69
C ASP A 63 1.90 -11.00 -6.72
N TRP A 64 2.05 -9.95 -7.55
CA TRP A 64 1.09 -8.85 -7.66
C TRP A 64 -0.36 -9.31 -7.97
N GLN A 65 -0.53 -10.40 -8.71
CA GLN A 65 -1.85 -10.99 -8.99
C GLN A 65 -2.50 -11.53 -7.72
N GLN A 66 -1.73 -12.21 -6.86
CA GLN A 66 -2.23 -12.73 -5.58
C GLN A 66 -2.62 -11.59 -4.64
N ALA A 67 -1.90 -10.46 -4.73
CA ALA A 67 -2.21 -9.24 -4.01
C ALA A 67 -3.47 -8.50 -4.52
N GLY A 68 -4.14 -9.01 -5.56
CA GLY A 68 -5.34 -8.41 -6.14
C GLY A 68 -5.06 -7.18 -6.99
N ILE A 69 -3.82 -7.02 -7.48
CA ILE A 69 -3.41 -5.92 -8.34
C ILE A 69 -3.56 -6.37 -9.80
N ASP A 70 -4.04 -5.49 -10.68
CA ASP A 70 -4.36 -5.86 -12.07
C ASP A 70 -3.15 -5.93 -13.02
N LYS A 71 -2.00 -5.42 -12.59
CA LYS A 71 -0.79 -5.33 -13.42
C LYS A 71 0.50 -5.35 -12.61
N PRO A 72 1.63 -5.71 -13.25
CA PRO A 72 2.94 -5.62 -12.62
C PRO A 72 3.19 -4.24 -12.00
N SER A 73 3.56 -4.27 -10.72
CA SER A 73 3.61 -3.07 -9.88
C SER A 73 4.81 -3.11 -8.92
N ILE A 74 5.22 -1.94 -8.47
CA ILE A 74 6.36 -1.67 -7.59
C ILE A 74 5.80 -1.14 -6.27
N ALA A 75 6.23 -1.75 -5.17
CA ALA A 75 6.07 -1.23 -3.81
C ALA A 75 7.21 -0.25 -3.49
N ARG A 76 6.86 0.92 -2.98
CA ARG A 76 7.76 2.06 -2.80
C ARG A 76 8.09 2.23 -1.31
N ALA A 77 9.10 1.53 -0.80
CA ALA A 77 9.39 1.55 0.63
C ALA A 77 9.89 2.92 1.13
N ASP A 78 10.40 3.78 0.24
CA ASP A 78 10.71 5.19 0.50
C ASP A 78 9.47 6.10 0.56
N ARG A 79 8.28 5.60 0.15
CA ARG A 79 7.03 6.36 0.05
C ARG A 79 5.95 5.75 0.92
N ILE A 80 6.14 5.88 2.22
CA ILE A 80 5.14 5.57 3.24
C ILE A 80 4.49 6.87 3.70
N ALA A 81 3.17 6.90 3.67
CA ALA A 81 2.37 8.01 4.20
C ALA A 81 1.43 7.49 5.28
N GLU A 82 1.23 8.30 6.32
CA GLU A 82 0.12 8.10 7.23
C GLU A 82 -1.15 8.62 6.58
N ILE A 83 -2.17 7.76 6.51
CA ILE A 83 -3.47 8.09 5.91
C ILE A 83 -4.59 7.90 6.94
N PRO A 84 -5.57 8.82 6.99
CA PRO A 84 -6.76 8.62 7.81
C PRO A 84 -7.56 7.40 7.37
N ALA A 85 -8.28 6.77 8.28
CA ALA A 85 -9.17 5.64 7.94
C ALA A 85 -10.25 5.99 6.89
N SER A 86 -10.58 7.27 6.71
CA SER A 86 -11.52 7.74 5.66
C SER A 86 -10.93 7.66 4.25
N TYR A 87 -9.59 7.60 4.10
CA TYR A 87 -8.92 7.55 2.81
C TYR A 87 -8.90 6.15 2.21
N LEU A 88 -9.00 5.11 3.03
CA LEU A 88 -9.27 3.75 2.57
C LEU A 88 -10.70 3.73 1.99
N GLY A 89 -10.77 3.70 0.66
CA GLY A 89 -11.98 3.92 -0.11
C GLY A 89 -13.06 2.87 0.16
N SER A 90 -14.29 3.18 -0.25
CA SER A 90 -15.42 2.24 -0.18
C SER A 90 -15.23 1.00 -1.06
N ALA A 91 -14.31 1.04 -2.03
CA ALA A 91 -13.88 -0.13 -2.79
C ALA A 91 -13.23 -1.22 -1.91
N GLY A 92 -12.78 -0.85 -0.69
CA GLY A 92 -12.34 -1.80 0.32
C GLY A 92 -10.97 -2.42 0.08
N ARG A 93 -10.70 -3.48 0.86
CA ARG A 93 -9.55 -4.37 0.72
C ARG A 93 -9.62 -5.10 -0.61
N ILE A 94 -8.54 -5.07 -1.37
CA ILE A 94 -8.43 -5.78 -2.66
C ILE A 94 -7.69 -7.10 -2.55
N GLY A 95 -6.81 -7.24 -1.55
CA GLY A 95 -6.03 -8.44 -1.38
C GLY A 95 -5.03 -8.32 -0.24
N GLU A 96 -4.00 -9.16 -0.28
CA GLU A 96 -2.94 -9.21 0.71
C GLU A 96 -1.67 -9.72 0.02
N LEU A 97 -0.52 -9.22 0.43
CA LEU A 97 0.75 -9.63 -0.16
C LEU A 97 1.03 -11.12 0.03
N SER A 98 1.81 -11.74 -0.85
CA SER A 98 2.34 -13.09 -0.60
C SER A 98 3.34 -13.08 0.55
N GLU A 99 3.60 -14.23 1.19
CA GLU A 99 4.68 -14.34 2.18
C GLU A 99 6.04 -13.93 1.61
N ARG A 100 6.28 -14.26 0.33
CA ARG A 100 7.49 -13.90 -0.40
C ARG A 100 7.67 -12.38 -0.51
N ASP A 101 6.63 -11.69 -0.99
CA ASP A 101 6.67 -10.24 -1.14
C ASP A 101 6.76 -9.54 0.23
N ARG A 102 6.05 -10.05 1.25
CA ARG A 102 6.14 -9.55 2.64
C ARG A 102 7.56 -9.66 3.20
N ALA A 103 8.20 -10.81 3.02
CA ALA A 103 9.55 -11.06 3.53
C ALA A 103 10.56 -10.10 2.88
N ALA A 104 10.50 -9.94 1.56
CA ALA A 104 11.40 -9.04 0.84
C ALA A 104 11.18 -7.57 1.22
N ILE A 105 9.93 -7.11 1.29
CA ILE A 105 9.60 -5.74 1.71
C ILE A 105 10.04 -5.50 3.16
N SER A 106 9.90 -6.48 4.06
CA SER A 106 10.33 -6.34 5.45
C SER A 106 11.84 -6.10 5.59
N VAL A 107 12.65 -6.73 4.73
CA VAL A 107 14.10 -6.50 4.69
C VAL A 107 14.39 -5.05 4.31
N ILE A 108 13.78 -4.57 3.22
CA ILE A 108 13.96 -3.19 2.73
C ILE A 108 13.49 -2.17 3.77
N LEU A 109 12.37 -2.41 4.46
CA LEU A 109 11.88 -1.52 5.51
C LEU A 109 12.85 -1.44 6.70
N ASN A 110 13.49 -2.55 7.07
CA ASN A 110 14.48 -2.55 8.14
C ASN A 110 15.74 -1.76 7.75
N GLU A 111 16.13 -1.78 6.48
CA GLU A 111 17.23 -0.94 5.96
C GLU A 111 16.85 0.54 6.06
N VAL A 112 15.68 0.93 5.54
CA VAL A 112 15.20 2.32 5.56
C VAL A 112 15.08 2.88 6.99
N VAL A 113 14.63 2.06 7.95
CA VAL A 113 14.50 2.49 9.36
C VAL A 113 15.85 2.48 10.09
N GLY A 114 16.76 1.57 9.72
CA GLY A 114 18.09 1.47 10.32
C GLY A 114 19.06 2.56 9.87
N GLU A 115 18.82 3.19 8.73
CA GLU A 115 19.60 4.33 8.22
C GLU A 115 19.07 5.71 8.70
N ALA A 116 17.99 5.74 9.47
CA ALA A 116 17.32 6.97 9.95
C ALA A 116 17.82 7.48 11.32
#